data_AF-A0A350AW69-F1
#
_entry.id   AF-A0A350AW69-F1
#
_cell.length_a   1.000
_cell.length_b   1.000
_cell.length_c   1.000
_cell.angle_alpha   90.00
_cell.angle_beta   90.00
_cell.angle_gamma   90.00
#
_symmetry.space_group_name_H-M   'P 1'
#
loop_
_entity.id
_entity.type
_entity.pdbx_description
1 polymer ?
#
loop_
_entity_poly.entity_id
_entity_poly.type
_entity_poly.pdbx_seq_one_letter_code
_entity_poly.pdbx_strand_id
1 'polypeptide(L)' 'MKIVGGILIAFGLVDMIGSFTGLDVWSEWIGVNLPDVIWSWSAYIEIVLGYFLIKLDSADDLADDLA' A
#
# COMPACT_ATOMS: atom_id res chain seq x y z
N MET A 1 10.88 -8.80 3.20
CA MET A 1 9.92 -7.87 2.53
C MET A 1 8.64 -7.59 3.35
N LYS A 2 8.35 -8.38 4.38
CA LYS A 2 7.19 -8.25 5.29
C LYS A 2 6.99 -6.86 5.89
N ILE A 3 8.04 -6.21 6.39
CA ILE A 3 7.95 -4.87 7.01
C ILE A 3 7.51 -3.83 5.98
N VAL A 4 8.11 -3.85 4.78
CA VAL A 4 7.78 -2.92 3.70
C VAL A 4 6.33 -3.13 3.23
N GLY A 5 5.91 -4.40 3.05
CA GLY A 5 4.53 -4.70 2.70
C GLY A 5 3.53 -4.27 3.78
N GLY A 6 3.87 -4.44 5.06
CA GLY A 6 3.04 -3.97 6.18
C GLY A 6 2.89 -2.45 6.22
N ILE A 7 3.99 -1.70 5.98
CA ILE A 7 3.96 -0.24 5.89
C ILE A 7 3.11 0.20 4.69
N LEU A 8 3.20 -0.47 3.55
CA LEU A 8 2.41 -0.15 2.37
C LEU A 8 0.90 -0.34 2.61
N ILE A 9 0.52 -1.43 3.30
CA ILE A 9 -0.88 -1.66 3.69
C ILE A 9 -1.35 -0.57 4.65
N ALA A 10 -0.55 -0.24 5.66
CA ALA A 10 -0.90 0.82 6.62
C ALA A 10 -1.05 2.17 5.92
N PHE A 11 -0.18 2.49 4.96
CA PHE A 11 -0.28 3.70 4.15
C PHE A 11 -1.55 3.72 3.30
N GLY A 12 -1.84 2.64 2.57
CA GLY A 12 -3.07 2.55 1.77
C GLY A 12 -4.35 2.60 2.61
N LEU A 13 -4.32 2.10 3.86
CA LEU A 13 -5.44 2.27 4.81
C LEU A 13 -5.61 3.74 5.24
N VAL A 14 -4.52 4.46 5.47
CA VAL A 14 -4.55 5.90 5.78
C VAL A 14 -5.06 6.69 4.57
N ASP A 15 -4.61 6.36 3.36
CA ASP A 15 -5.08 6.99 2.11
C ASP A 15 -6.58 6.73 1.89
N MET A 16 -7.04 5.49 2.13
CA MET A 16 -8.46 5.13 2.05
C MET A 16 -9.31 5.92 3.05
N ILE A 17 -8.89 5.98 4.32
CA ILE A 17 -9.60 6.73 5.37
C ILE A 17 -9.57 8.23 5.08
N GLY A 18 -8.42 8.76 4.65
CA GLY A 18 -8.23 10.15 4.24
C GLY A 18 -9.21 10.55 3.13
N SER A 19 -9.37 9.69 2.12
CA SER A 19 -10.29 9.94 1.00
C SER A 19 -11.76 10.09 1.44
N PHE A 20 -12.21 9.35 2.47
CA PHE A 20 -13.57 9.52 3.04
C PHE A 20 -13.77 10.87 3.74
N THR A 21 -12.69 11.47 4.21
CA THR A 21 -12.69 12.79 4.85
C THR A 21 -12.40 13.94 3.86
N GLY A 22 -12.17 13.62 2.59
CA GLY A 22 -11.77 14.59 1.56
C GLY A 22 -10.31 15.03 1.64
N LEU A 23 -9.48 14.31 2.40
CA LEU A 23 -8.06 14.58 2.56
C LEU A 23 -7.27 13.89 1.46
N ASP A 24 -6.45 14.67 0.73
CA ASP A 24 -5.57 14.16 -0.32
C ASP A 24 -4.16 13.93 0.26
N VAL A 25 -3.87 12.70 0.71
CA VAL A 25 -2.56 12.35 1.29
C VAL A 25 -1.43 12.61 0.28
N TRP A 26 -1.66 12.31 -1.00
CA TRP A 26 -0.67 12.44 -2.05
C TRP A 26 -0.32 13.90 -2.32
N SER A 27 -1.32 14.76 -2.47
CA SER A 27 -1.08 16.19 -2.72
C SER A 27 -0.66 16.94 -1.47
N GLU A 28 -1.34 16.73 -0.34
CA GLU A 28 -1.12 17.51 0.88
C GLU A 28 0.14 17.12 1.65
N TRP A 29 0.48 15.82 1.71
CA TRP A 29 1.62 15.35 2.52
C TRP A 29 2.84 15.02 1.66
N ILE A 30 2.63 14.50 0.47
CA ILE A 30 3.73 14.08 -0.43
C ILE A 30 4.02 15.14 -1.50
N GLY A 31 3.11 16.08 -1.76
CA GLY A 31 3.27 17.13 -2.77
C GLY A 31 3.11 16.62 -4.21
N VAL A 32 2.50 15.45 -4.40
CA VAL A 32 2.27 14.82 -5.70
C VAL A 32 0.79 14.94 -6.04
N ASN A 33 0.46 15.73 -7.06
CA ASN A 33 -0.90 15.79 -7.57
C ASN A 33 -1.15 14.60 -8.51
N LEU A 34 -1.96 13.66 -8.04
CA LEU A 34 -2.45 12.56 -8.85
C LEU A 34 -3.70 12.98 -9.63
N PRO A 35 -3.88 12.51 -10.88
CA PRO A 35 -5.17 12.61 -11.56
C PRO A 35 -6.27 11.92 -10.74
N ASP A 36 -7.48 12.49 -10.71
CA ASP A 36 -8.62 12.00 -9.89
C ASP A 36 -8.88 10.50 -10.01
N VAL A 37 -8.74 9.96 -11.23
CA VAL A 37 -8.88 8.52 -11.46
C VAL A 37 -7.82 7.77 -10.67
N ILE A 38 -6.54 8.13 -10.79
CA ILE A 38 -5.46 7.42 -10.09
C ILE A 38 -5.58 7.58 -8.58
N TRP A 39 -5.93 8.78 -8.09
CA TRP A 39 -6.16 9.04 -6.67
C TRP A 39 -7.33 8.20 -6.12
N SER A 40 -8.41 8.00 -6.88
CA SER A 40 -9.52 7.14 -6.43
C SER A 40 -9.15 5.65 -6.30
N TRP A 41 -8.07 5.23 -6.97
CA TRP A 41 -7.59 3.84 -6.96
C TRP A 41 -6.32 3.66 -6.11
N SER A 42 -5.63 4.73 -5.70
CA SER A 42 -4.32 4.67 -5.03
C SER A 42 -4.40 3.76 -3.81
N ALA A 43 -5.31 4.07 -2.87
CA ALA A 43 -5.51 3.28 -1.66
C ALA A 43 -5.61 1.77 -1.90
N TYR A 44 -6.34 1.35 -2.95
CA TYR A 44 -6.49 -0.06 -3.30
C TYR A 44 -5.20 -0.64 -3.88
N ILE A 45 -4.48 0.13 -4.71
CA ILE A 45 -3.19 -0.24 -5.28
C ILE A 45 -2.16 -0.46 -4.16
N GLU A 46 -2.05 0.43 -3.18
CA GLU A 46 -1.09 0.26 -2.08
C GLU A 46 -1.44 -0.94 -1.18
N ILE A 47 -2.72 -1.14 -0.85
CA ILE A 47 -3.13 -2.31 -0.05
C ILE A 47 -2.84 -3.62 -0.80
N VAL A 48 -3.17 -3.69 -2.10
CA VAL A 48 -2.93 -4.90 -2.92
C VAL A 48 -1.45 -5.17 -3.09
N LEU A 49 -0.64 -4.16 -3.39
CA LEU A 49 0.81 -4.31 -3.52
C LEU A 49 1.44 -4.71 -2.18
N GLY A 50 1.00 -4.10 -1.08
CA GLY A 50 1.48 -4.43 0.26
C GLY A 50 1.16 -5.88 0.64
N TYR A 51 -0.07 -6.33 0.38
CA TYR A 51 -0.46 -7.73 0.58
C TYR A 51 0.37 -8.69 -0.27
N PHE A 52 0.57 -8.35 -1.55
CA PHE A 52 1.36 -9.17 -2.47
C PHE A 52 2.82 -9.29 -2.02
N LEU A 53 3.43 -8.20 -1.56
CA LEU A 53 4.80 -8.19 -1.01
C LEU A 53 4.95 -9.09 0.21
N ILE A 54 3.97 -9.07 1.14
CA ILE A 54 3.97 -9.96 2.30
C ILE A 54 3.84 -11.43 1.87
N LYS A 55 2.98 -11.70 0.88
CA LYS A 55 2.75 -13.06 0.39
C LYS A 55 3.97 -13.63 -0.33
N LEU A 56 4.65 -12.82 -1.14
CA LEU A 56 5.90 -13.23 -1.79
C LEU A 56 6.99 -13.56 -0.78
N ASP A 57 7.18 -12.71 0.24
CA ASP A 57 8.15 -12.96 1.32
C ASP A 57 7.84 -14.25 2.08
N SER A 58 6.56 -14.50 2.36
CA SER A 58 6.14 -15.68 3.11
C SER A 58 6.31 -16.97 2.30
N ALA A 59 6.24 -16.88 0.97
CA ALA A 59 6.51 -18.01 0.08
C ALA A 59 8.03 -18.30 -0.02
N ASP A 60 8.85 -17.25 -0.01
CA ASP A 60 10.32 -17.35 -0.01
C ASP A 60 10.83 -17.98 1.29
N ASP A 61 10.38 -17.48 2.45
CA ASP A 61 10.72 -18.04 3.76
C ASP A 61 10.34 -19.53 3.88
N LEU A 62 9.19 -19.93 3.31
CA LEU A 62 8.75 -21.33 3.30
C LEU A 62 9.65 -22.21 2.41
N ALA A 63 10.18 -21.66 1.31
CA ALA A 63 11.07 -22.37 0.42
C ALA A 63 12.46 -22.59 1.07
N ASP A 64 12.96 -21.59 1.80
CA ASP A 64 14.21 -21.69 2.56
C ASP A 64 14.11 -22.69 3.73
N ASP A 65 12.99 -22.73 4.45
CA ASP A 65 12.77 -23.69 5.56
C ASP A 65 12.72 -25.17 5.11
N LEU A 66 12.48 -25.43 3.82
CA LEU A 66 12.37 -26.77 3.24
C LEU A 66 13.66 -27.25 2.54
N ALA A 67 14.68 -26.39 2.42
CA ALA A 67 15.96 -26.67 1.77
C ALA A 67 17.03 -27.19 2.76
#